data_AF-A0A976KJ33-F1
#
_entry.id   AF-A0A976KJ33-F1
#
_cell.length_a   1.000
_cell.length_b   1.000
_cell.length_c   1.000
_cell.angle_alpha   90.00
_cell.angle_beta   90.00
_cell.angle_gamma   90.00
#
_symmetry.space_group_name_H-M   'P 1'
#
loop_
_entity.id
_entity.type
_entity.pdbx_description
1 polymer ?
#
loop_
_entity_poly.entity_id
_entity_poly.type
_entity_poly.pdbx_seq_one_letter_code
_entity_poly.pdbx_strand_id
1 'polypeptide(L)'
;GAKRAYHHTAPINSLYALHEALRILTEEELENAWARHEKNHQALKAGLEAMGISFVVDENDRLPQLNAVNIPEGVDDAAVRTKLLNDFNLEIGAGLGALAGKVWRIGLMGHASNQGNVIYCLSSLESVLGSMNAPINKGVGLDAAMAVFG
;
A
#
# COMPACT_ATOMS: atom_id res chain seq x y z
N GLY A 1 -23.59 0.94 -48.33
CA GLY A 1 -23.42 1.53 -46.98
C GLY A 1 -22.01 1.30 -46.54
N ALA A 2 -21.24 2.37 -46.29
CA ALA A 2 -19.80 2.31 -46.09
C ALA A 2 -19.38 1.46 -44.88
N LYS A 3 -18.37 0.60 -45.09
CA LYS A 3 -17.68 -0.22 -44.08
C LYS A 3 -17.22 0.68 -42.92
N ARG A 4 -17.97 0.73 -41.82
CA ARG A 4 -17.48 1.31 -40.56
C ARG A 4 -16.60 0.24 -39.89
N ALA A 5 -15.29 0.44 -39.93
CA ALA A 5 -14.31 -0.53 -39.39
C ALA A 5 -14.20 -0.48 -37.85
N TYR A 6 -14.54 0.64 -37.21
CA TYR A 6 -14.50 0.80 -35.75
C TYR A 6 -15.72 1.56 -35.21
N HIS A 7 -16.19 1.20 -34.01
CA HIS A 7 -17.30 1.88 -33.32
C HIS A 7 -16.95 3.33 -32.91
N HIS A 8 -15.71 3.55 -32.48
CA HIS A 8 -15.19 4.84 -32.01
C HIS A 8 -13.67 4.91 -32.24
N THR A 9 -13.08 6.10 -32.17
CA THR A 9 -11.61 6.27 -32.17
C THR A 9 -11.06 5.72 -30.86
N ALA A 10 -10.23 4.67 -30.95
CA ALA A 10 -9.64 4.04 -29.78
C ALA A 10 -8.64 4.97 -29.07
N PRO A 11 -8.51 4.90 -27.74
CA PRO A 11 -7.52 5.66 -26.98
C PRO A 11 -6.13 5.04 -27.15
N ILE A 12 -5.48 5.32 -28.28
CA ILE A 12 -4.25 4.63 -28.72
C ILE A 12 -3.15 4.64 -27.65
N ASN A 13 -2.89 5.78 -27.01
CA ASN A 13 -1.86 5.86 -25.97
C ASN A 13 -2.18 4.99 -24.75
N SER A 14 -3.46 4.90 -24.35
CA SER A 14 -3.88 4.00 -23.27
C SER A 14 -3.73 2.53 -23.64
N LEU A 15 -3.95 2.18 -24.92
CA LEU A 15 -3.71 0.83 -25.41
C LEU A 15 -2.24 0.47 -25.41
N TYR A 16 -1.35 1.40 -25.78
CA TYR A 16 0.10 1.17 -25.65
C TYR A 16 0.53 1.01 -24.20
N ALA A 17 0.03 1.85 -23.28
CA ALA A 17 0.32 1.71 -21.86
C ALA A 17 -0.20 0.37 -21.29
N LEU A 18 -1.40 -0.07 -21.68
CA LEU A 18 -1.95 -1.35 -21.28
C LEU A 18 -1.13 -2.53 -21.84
N HIS A 19 -0.76 -2.47 -23.13
CA HIS A 19 0.06 -3.50 -23.75
C HIS A 19 1.39 -3.67 -23.00
N GLU A 20 2.03 -2.55 -22.68
CA GLU A 20 3.30 -2.56 -21.94
C GLU A 20 3.12 -3.06 -20.49
N ALA A 21 2.06 -2.66 -19.79
CA ALA A 21 1.77 -3.17 -18.45
C ALA A 21 1.56 -4.70 -18.43
N LEU A 22 0.90 -5.25 -19.45
CA LEU A 22 0.73 -6.69 -19.62
C LEU A 22 2.04 -7.39 -19.98
N ARG A 23 2.90 -6.75 -20.80
CA ARG A 23 4.24 -7.27 -21.13
C ARG A 23 5.09 -7.40 -19.88
N ILE A 24 5.15 -6.35 -19.06
CA ILE A 24 5.89 -6.35 -17.78
C ILE A 24 5.41 -7.50 -16.87
N LEU A 25 4.10 -7.67 -16.71
CA LEU A 25 3.55 -8.77 -15.91
C LEU A 25 3.88 -10.15 -16.48
N THR A 26 3.87 -10.28 -17.81
CA THR A 26 4.22 -11.54 -18.48
C THR A 26 5.70 -11.88 -18.31
N GLU A 27 6.58 -10.87 -18.34
CA GLU A 27 8.02 -11.02 -18.12
C GLU A 27 8.37 -11.34 -16.68
N GLU A 28 7.62 -10.81 -15.72
CA GLU A 28 7.71 -11.21 -14.31
C GLU A 28 7.17 -12.62 -14.06
N GLU A 29 6.19 -13.05 -14.86
CA GLU A 29 5.28 -14.18 -14.63
C GLU A 29 4.22 -13.88 -13.56
N LEU A 30 3.00 -14.38 -13.78
CA LEU A 30 1.83 -14.05 -12.97
C LEU A 30 1.97 -14.56 -11.52
N GLU A 31 2.43 -15.79 -11.36
CA GLU A 31 2.64 -16.43 -10.07
C GLU A 31 3.73 -15.75 -9.26
N ASN A 32 4.82 -15.31 -9.92
CA ASN A 32 5.88 -14.54 -9.26
C ASN A 32 5.37 -13.17 -8.81
N ALA A 33 4.52 -12.52 -9.62
CA ALA A 33 3.85 -11.29 -9.20
C ALA A 33 3.00 -11.53 -7.95
N TRP A 34 2.19 -12.59 -7.90
CA TRP A 34 1.43 -12.92 -6.68
C TRP A 34 2.32 -13.16 -5.47
N ALA A 35 3.38 -13.95 -5.63
CA ALA A 35 4.34 -14.25 -4.56
C ALA A 35 5.04 -12.97 -4.05
N ARG A 36 5.39 -12.03 -4.94
CA ARG A 36 5.96 -10.74 -4.55
C ARG A 36 4.97 -9.91 -3.73
N HIS A 37 3.71 -9.84 -4.16
CA HIS A 37 2.69 -9.10 -3.43
C HIS A 37 2.42 -9.72 -2.05
N GLU A 38 2.38 -11.05 -1.97
CA GLU A 38 2.24 -11.77 -0.70
C GLU A 38 3.44 -11.49 0.23
N LYS A 39 4.67 -11.62 -0.26
CA LYS A 39 5.88 -11.36 0.53
C LYS A 39 5.89 -9.93 1.10
N ASN A 40 5.57 -8.94 0.25
CA ASN A 40 5.53 -7.54 0.67
C ASN A 40 4.37 -7.26 1.66
N HIS A 41 3.22 -7.92 1.48
CA HIS A 41 2.13 -7.87 2.46
C HIS A 41 2.57 -8.40 3.81
N GLN A 42 3.20 -9.58 3.86
CA GLN A 42 3.66 -10.18 5.11
C GLN A 42 4.71 -9.31 5.81
N ALA A 43 5.63 -8.70 5.07
CA ALA A 43 6.60 -7.78 5.63
C ALA A 43 5.95 -6.49 6.20
N LEU A 44 5.04 -5.88 5.43
CA LEU A 44 4.29 -4.72 5.90
C LEU A 44 3.43 -5.05 7.14
N LYS A 45 2.75 -6.20 7.11
CA LYS A 45 1.95 -6.73 8.22
C LYS A 45 2.81 -6.87 9.47
N ALA A 46 3.93 -7.56 9.38
CA ALA A 46 4.84 -7.77 10.51
C ALA A 46 5.31 -6.43 11.11
N GLY A 47 5.67 -5.46 10.26
CA GLY A 47 6.08 -4.14 10.72
C GLY A 47 4.96 -3.35 11.41
N LEU A 48 3.76 -3.33 10.83
CA LEU A 48 2.61 -2.63 11.40
C LEU A 48 2.14 -3.27 12.72
N GLU A 49 2.04 -4.59 12.78
CA GLU A 49 1.64 -5.31 13.99
C GLU A 49 2.67 -5.12 15.12
N ALA A 50 3.97 -5.13 14.81
CA ALA A 50 5.03 -4.84 15.78
C ALA A 50 4.91 -3.42 16.35
N MET A 51 4.54 -2.43 15.52
CA MET A 51 4.25 -1.06 15.97
C MET A 51 2.98 -0.94 16.82
N GLY A 52 2.17 -2.00 16.93
CA GLY A 52 0.88 -2.00 17.63
C GLY A 52 -0.30 -1.57 16.76
N ILE A 53 -0.14 -1.49 15.45
CA ILE A 53 -1.19 -1.11 14.50
C ILE A 53 -1.90 -2.38 14.02
N SER A 54 -3.22 -2.45 14.26
CA SER A 54 -4.03 -3.62 13.94
C SER A 54 -4.72 -3.51 12.58
N PHE A 55 -4.89 -4.65 11.91
CA PHE A 55 -5.67 -4.76 10.68
C PHE A 55 -7.17 -4.80 10.97
N VAL A 56 -7.96 -4.27 10.04
CA VAL A 56 -9.43 -4.22 10.13
C VAL A 56 -10.07 -5.56 9.74
N VAL A 57 -9.41 -6.31 8.86
CA VAL A 57 -9.94 -7.53 8.24
C VAL A 57 -9.28 -8.75 8.88
N ASP A 58 -10.04 -9.83 9.05
CA ASP A 58 -9.53 -11.12 9.54
C ASP A 58 -8.47 -11.68 8.59
N GLU A 59 -7.44 -12.34 9.15
CA GLU A 59 -6.23 -12.70 8.41
C GLU A 59 -6.48 -13.52 7.14
N ASN A 60 -7.42 -14.47 7.20
CA ASN A 60 -7.74 -15.34 6.06
C ASN A 60 -8.46 -14.61 4.92
N ASP A 61 -9.03 -13.43 5.18
CA ASP A 61 -9.80 -12.64 4.21
C ASP A 61 -9.03 -11.41 3.72
N ARG A 62 -7.77 -11.25 4.13
CA ARG A 62 -6.93 -10.11 3.74
C ARG A 62 -6.49 -10.23 2.29
N LEU A 63 -6.55 -9.10 1.60
CA LEU A 63 -6.02 -8.94 0.25
C LEU A 63 -4.57 -8.39 0.34
N PRO A 64 -3.55 -9.09 -0.20
CA PRO A 64 -2.15 -8.64 -0.08
C PRO A 64 -1.89 -7.24 -0.67
N GLN A 65 -2.62 -6.88 -1.72
CA GLN A 65 -2.40 -5.63 -2.45
C GLN A 65 -3.01 -4.39 -1.76
N LEU A 66 -3.89 -4.55 -0.76
CA LEU A 66 -4.55 -3.44 -0.07
C LEU A 66 -4.74 -3.72 1.42
N ASN A 67 -3.99 -2.99 2.23
CA ASN A 67 -3.89 -3.20 3.67
C ASN A 67 -4.73 -2.17 4.42
N ALA A 68 -5.87 -2.61 4.96
CA ALA A 68 -6.73 -1.76 5.78
C ALA A 68 -6.36 -1.90 7.25
N VAL A 69 -5.91 -0.80 7.87
CA VAL A 69 -5.44 -0.78 9.26
C VAL A 69 -6.13 0.30 10.07
N ASN A 70 -6.34 0.02 11.36
CA ASN A 70 -6.94 0.97 12.29
C ASN A 70 -5.98 2.12 12.57
N ILE A 71 -6.56 3.31 12.71
CA ILE A 71 -5.83 4.49 13.18
C ILE A 71 -5.68 4.37 14.70
N PRO A 72 -4.46 4.53 15.27
CA PRO A 72 -4.28 4.48 16.72
C PRO A 72 -5.15 5.51 17.44
N GLU A 73 -5.57 5.19 18.65
CA GLU A 73 -6.44 6.06 19.44
C GLU A 73 -5.82 7.45 19.64
N GLY A 74 -6.64 8.50 19.47
CA GLY A 74 -6.22 9.89 19.61
C GLY A 74 -5.40 10.45 18.44
N VAL A 75 -5.13 9.65 17.40
CA VAL A 75 -4.43 10.11 16.20
C VAL A 75 -5.40 10.68 15.17
N ASP A 76 -5.08 11.86 14.65
CA ASP A 76 -5.83 12.50 13.57
C ASP A 76 -5.38 11.99 12.20
N ASP A 77 -6.30 11.36 11.45
CA ASP A 77 -6.07 10.85 10.09
C ASP A 77 -5.46 11.91 9.17
N ALA A 78 -6.14 13.05 9.03
CA ALA A 78 -5.81 14.06 8.04
C ALA A 78 -4.43 14.67 8.31
N ALA A 79 -4.10 14.92 9.58
CA ALA A 79 -2.81 15.44 10.00
C ALA A 79 -1.67 14.45 9.68
N VAL A 80 -1.84 13.16 9.97
CA VAL A 80 -0.85 12.12 9.65
C VAL A 80 -0.62 12.05 8.14
N ARG A 81 -1.69 11.90 7.34
CA ARG A 81 -1.56 11.77 5.88
C ARG A 81 -0.97 13.04 5.24
N THR A 82 -1.34 14.22 5.75
CA THR A 82 -0.76 15.49 5.29
C THR A 82 0.73 15.55 5.58
N LYS A 83 1.17 15.12 6.77
CA LYS A 83 2.58 15.14 7.15
C LYS A 83 3.39 14.10 6.37
N LEU A 84 2.85 12.90 6.18
CA LEU A 84 3.45 11.89 5.29
C LEU A 84 3.65 12.42 3.86
N LEU A 85 2.65 13.09 3.30
CA LEU A 85 2.75 13.65 1.96
C LEU A 85 3.77 14.80 1.90
N ASN A 86 3.74 15.73 2.85
CA ASN A 86 4.60 16.92 2.81
C ASN A 86 6.06 16.62 3.14
N ASP A 87 6.32 15.76 4.11
CA ASP A 87 7.68 15.54 4.63
C ASP A 87 8.37 14.36 3.92
N PHE A 88 7.60 13.40 3.40
CA PHE A 88 8.09 12.16 2.82
C PHE A 88 7.60 11.92 1.39
N ASN A 89 6.77 12.79 0.81
CA ASN A 89 6.14 12.54 -0.50
C ASN A 89 5.45 11.15 -0.55
N LEU A 90 4.91 10.72 0.59
CA LEU A 90 4.26 9.43 0.77
C LEU A 90 2.76 9.62 0.93
N GLU A 91 1.99 9.05 0.02
CA GLU A 91 0.53 9.05 0.09
C GLU A 91 0.00 7.70 0.59
N ILE A 92 -0.83 7.74 1.63
CA ILE A 92 -1.68 6.62 2.04
C ILE A 92 -3.16 7.02 1.91
N GLY A 93 -4.03 6.03 1.70
CA GLY A 93 -5.45 6.27 1.51
C GLY A 93 -6.19 6.46 2.82
N ALA A 94 -7.13 7.42 2.88
CA ALA A 94 -8.11 7.52 3.96
C ALA A 94 -9.16 6.40 3.87
N GLY A 95 -9.76 6.05 5.00
CA GLY A 95 -11.03 5.34 5.06
C GLY A 95 -12.16 6.13 4.37
N LEU A 96 -13.20 5.42 3.92
CA LEU A 96 -14.34 6.01 3.23
C LEU A 96 -15.64 5.63 3.95
N GLY A 97 -16.67 6.48 3.82
CA GLY A 97 -17.98 6.24 4.41
C GLY A 97 -17.91 5.98 5.91
N ALA A 98 -18.44 4.84 6.37
CA ALA A 98 -18.46 4.46 7.79
C ALA A 98 -17.06 4.32 8.43
N LEU A 99 -16.01 4.18 7.61
CA LEU A 99 -14.62 4.02 8.01
C LEU A 99 -13.79 5.32 7.89
N ALA A 100 -14.39 6.43 7.42
CA ALA A 100 -13.69 7.71 7.32
C ALA A 100 -13.17 8.16 8.69
N GLY A 101 -11.88 8.55 8.74
CA GLY A 101 -11.21 8.95 9.98
C GLY A 101 -10.93 7.82 10.97
N LYS A 102 -11.19 6.55 10.61
CA LYS A 102 -10.98 5.38 11.50
C LYS A 102 -9.91 4.43 11.01
N VAL A 103 -9.69 4.39 9.70
CA VAL A 103 -8.75 3.44 9.07
C VAL A 103 -7.89 4.14 8.02
N TRP A 104 -6.69 3.61 7.82
CA TRP A 104 -5.89 3.88 6.64
C TRP A 104 -5.92 2.69 5.68
N ARG A 105 -5.66 2.99 4.41
CA ARG A 105 -5.51 2.02 3.34
C ARG A 105 -4.11 2.17 2.74
N ILE A 106 -3.26 1.17 2.94
CA ILE A 106 -1.88 1.14 2.43
C ILE A 106 -1.84 0.19 1.24
N GLY A 107 -1.63 0.75 0.06
CA GLY A 107 -1.62 0.01 -1.21
C GLY A 107 -0.24 -0.57 -1.52
N LEU A 108 -0.21 -1.86 -1.81
CA LEU A 108 0.93 -2.55 -2.40
C LEU A 108 0.49 -3.05 -3.77
N MET A 109 0.35 -2.16 -4.75
CA MET A 109 -0.21 -2.50 -6.06
C MET A 109 0.82 -2.32 -7.18
N GLY A 110 1.01 -3.35 -8.00
CA GLY A 110 1.86 -3.28 -9.19
C GLY A 110 3.29 -2.86 -8.85
N HIS A 111 3.75 -1.75 -9.45
CA HIS A 111 5.09 -1.19 -9.21
C HIS A 111 5.33 -0.77 -7.75
N ALA A 112 4.28 -0.34 -7.04
CA ALA A 112 4.40 0.10 -5.65
C ALA A 112 4.70 -1.05 -4.69
N SER A 113 4.41 -2.31 -5.07
CA SER A 113 4.70 -3.49 -4.28
C SER A 113 6.17 -3.90 -4.44
N ASN A 114 7.05 -3.23 -3.71
CA ASN A 114 8.47 -3.56 -3.63
C ASN A 114 9.00 -3.32 -2.22
N GLN A 115 10.11 -3.98 -1.87
CA GLN A 115 10.72 -3.91 -0.55
C GLN A 115 11.08 -2.48 -0.12
N GLY A 116 11.60 -1.66 -1.04
CA GLY A 116 11.97 -0.27 -0.76
C GLY A 116 10.78 0.55 -0.29
N ASN A 117 9.64 0.43 -0.96
CA ASN A 117 8.41 1.14 -0.58
C ASN A 117 7.83 0.64 0.74
N VAL A 118 7.92 -0.67 1.04
CA VAL A 118 7.48 -1.21 2.34
C VAL A 118 8.29 -0.61 3.49
N ILE A 119 9.63 -0.64 3.37
CA ILE A 119 10.56 -0.07 4.35
C ILE A 119 10.33 1.44 4.49
N TYR A 120 10.18 2.15 3.37
CA TYR A 120 9.93 3.58 3.36
C TYR A 120 8.61 3.91 4.06
N CYS A 121 7.53 3.18 3.74
CA CYS A 121 6.23 3.37 4.37
C CYS A 121 6.28 3.18 5.89
N LEU A 122 6.90 2.11 6.38
CA LEU A 122 7.00 1.82 7.81
C LEU A 122 7.83 2.89 8.54
N SER A 123 8.99 3.26 8.00
CA SER A 123 9.88 4.25 8.62
C SER A 123 9.29 5.65 8.63
N SER A 124 8.68 6.10 7.53
CA SER A 124 7.99 7.39 7.47
C SER A 124 6.77 7.44 8.39
N LEU A 125 5.98 6.36 8.45
CA LEU A 125 4.82 6.28 9.34
C LEU A 125 5.25 6.32 10.81
N GLU A 126 6.27 5.55 11.21
CA GLU A 126 6.83 5.59 12.57
C GLU A 126 7.35 6.99 12.92
N SER A 127 8.05 7.66 11.99
CA SER A 127 8.57 9.01 12.20
C SER A 127 7.43 10.02 12.45
N VAL A 128 6.39 10.00 11.61
CA VAL A 128 5.24 10.91 11.74
C VAL A 128 4.46 10.63 13.03
N LEU A 129 4.06 9.39 13.26
CA LEU A 129 3.33 8.99 14.48
C LEU A 129 4.16 9.27 15.74
N GLY A 130 5.46 9.03 15.68
CA GLY A 130 6.40 9.31 16.75
C GLY A 130 6.52 10.80 17.08
N SER A 131 6.49 11.68 16.06
CA SER A 131 6.50 13.14 16.23
C SER A 131 5.20 13.69 16.84
N MET A 132 4.09 12.95 16.68
CA MET A 132 2.77 13.30 17.21
C MET A 132 2.49 12.67 18.57
N ASN A 133 3.47 11.99 19.17
CA ASN A 133 3.31 11.21 20.42
C ASN A 133 2.16 10.18 20.35
N ALA A 134 1.92 9.61 19.17
CA ALA A 134 0.95 8.53 19.02
C ALA A 134 1.35 7.30 19.86
N PRO A 135 0.38 6.52 20.37
CA PRO A 135 0.63 5.35 21.20
C PRO A 135 1.07 4.15 20.35
N ILE A 136 2.30 4.19 19.84
CA ILE A 136 2.91 3.11 19.05
C ILE A 136 4.23 2.64 19.66
N ASN A 137 4.61 1.39 19.36
CA ASN A 137 5.95 0.89 19.64
C ASN A 137 6.92 1.41 18.56
N LYS A 138 7.97 2.12 18.98
CA LYS A 138 8.96 2.72 18.06
C LYS A 138 10.21 1.84 17.96
N GLY A 139 10.88 1.87 16.81
CA GLY A 139 12.13 1.15 16.57
C GLY A 139 11.97 -0.36 16.40
N VAL A 140 10.73 -0.85 16.19
CA VAL A 140 10.44 -2.29 16.09
C VAL A 140 9.86 -2.69 14.73
N GLY A 141 9.23 -1.74 14.01
CA GLY A 141 8.53 -2.04 12.77
C GLY A 141 9.47 -2.46 11.64
N LEU A 142 10.60 -1.78 11.49
CA LEU A 142 11.58 -2.11 10.45
C LEU A 142 12.23 -3.47 10.67
N ASP A 143 12.66 -3.76 11.89
CA ASP A 143 13.30 -5.05 12.22
C ASP A 143 12.35 -6.22 11.96
N ALA A 144 11.08 -6.08 12.35
CA ALA A 144 10.05 -7.09 12.08
C ALA A 144 9.82 -7.30 10.57
N ALA A 145 9.77 -6.23 9.77
CA ALA A 145 9.62 -6.35 8.33
C ALA A 145 10.86 -6.96 7.64
N MET A 146 12.06 -6.57 8.08
CA MET A 146 13.32 -7.10 7.53
C MET A 146 13.48 -8.60 7.79
N ALA A 147 13.04 -9.09 8.97
CA ALA A 147 13.04 -10.51 9.27
C ALA A 147 12.20 -11.35 8.27
N VAL A 148 11.18 -10.75 7.64
CA VAL A 148 10.38 -11.41 6.58
C VAL A 148 11.12 -11.41 5.24
N PHE A 149 11.91 -10.37 4.96
CA PHE A 149 12.66 -10.29 3.71
C PHE A 149 13.85 -11.25 3.64
N GLY A 150 14.47 -11.55 4.78
CA GLY A 150 15.67 -12.37 4.93
C GLY A 150 16.88 -11.52 5.23
#